data_AF-A0A5M3N601-F1
#
_entry.id   AF-A0A5M3N601-F1
#
_cell.length_a   1.000
_cell.length_b   1.000
_cell.length_c   1.000
_cell.angle_alpha   90.00
_cell.angle_beta   90.00
_cell.angle_gamma   90.00
#
_symmetry.space_group_name_H-M   'P 1'
#
loop_
_entity.id
_entity.type
_entity.pdbx_description
1 polymer ?
#
loop_
_entity_poly.entity_id
_entity_poly.type
_entity_poly.pdbx_seq_one_letter_code
_entity_poly.pdbx_strand_id
1 'polypeptide(L)'
;MSLSTAMFRTRLAHTARRQLPARRWYAAGVSGDVGKDAKAGQPLLPGIDALQLQVNKTASPKQLPAPGAPLLFGRTFTDHMLKIRWTEQAGWEAPQIEPYGTINLVPSAVVIHYAQSAFEGMKAYKRADGNVTMFRPDMNMKRLNNSAARLALPTFDGEQVIELLKQLIRLDKEWVPEAPGHSLYIRPTLIGTNGTLGVQPPTEALLFVICSPVGPYYPTGFKPVPLYGTTEYIRAAPGGTGAYKLAVNYAPGVVAQKAAASAGYQQNLWLHGPEHYITEVGTMNAFIVFHDADGGLELVTPPLDGMILPGVTRDSVLALARGHAAGARIEGMPVGKKVRVSERPVTMEEVSEASTSGRLVELFGTGTAAVITPVEKIGYQGSDVLIPTGPGGMGPISGPIWKHLTGIQNGLIEHEWNVVV
;
A
#
# COMPACT_ATOMS: atom_id res chain seq x y z
N MET A 1 28.10 70.30 -16.96
CA MET A 1 27.88 70.97 -18.26
C MET A 1 27.19 69.98 -19.20
N SER A 2 26.01 70.37 -19.72
CA SER A 2 25.24 69.80 -20.85
C SER A 2 24.71 68.35 -20.74
N LEU A 3 23.40 68.10 -20.54
CA LEU A 3 22.29 67.99 -21.54
C LEU A 3 22.48 66.78 -22.49
N SER A 4 21.51 65.90 -22.82
CA SER A 4 20.05 65.95 -22.85
C SER A 4 19.49 64.63 -23.43
N THR A 5 18.33 64.20 -22.92
CA THR A 5 17.15 63.56 -23.57
C THR A 5 17.27 62.28 -24.44
N ALA A 6 16.51 61.23 -24.06
CA ALA A 6 15.45 60.64 -24.92
C ALA A 6 14.52 59.70 -24.11
N MET A 7 13.23 60.04 -24.09
CA MET A 7 12.13 59.18 -23.64
C MET A 7 11.81 58.11 -24.68
N PHE A 8 11.39 56.92 -24.25
CA PHE A 8 10.29 56.20 -24.89
C PHE A 8 9.41 55.53 -23.83
N ARG A 9 8.16 55.98 -23.76
CA ARG A 9 7.04 55.33 -23.06
C ARG A 9 6.49 54.25 -23.98
N THR A 10 6.28 53.04 -23.46
CA THR A 10 5.39 52.06 -24.10
C THR A 10 4.47 51.43 -23.04
N ARG A 11 3.22 51.25 -23.45
CA ARG A 11 2.02 51.08 -22.63
C ARG A 11 1.93 49.70 -21.99
N LEU A 12 1.44 49.67 -20.75
CA LEU A 12 0.89 48.50 -20.09
C LEU A 12 -0.35 48.00 -20.86
N ALA A 13 -0.27 46.78 -21.37
CA ALA A 13 -1.43 46.03 -21.84
C ALA A 13 -1.82 45.02 -20.76
N HIS A 14 -3.01 45.20 -20.20
CA HIS A 14 -3.70 44.19 -19.38
C HIS A 14 -3.98 42.95 -20.24
N THR A 15 -3.30 41.84 -19.97
CA THR A 15 -3.71 40.52 -20.44
C THR A 15 -4.52 39.83 -19.35
N ALA A 16 -5.81 39.68 -19.65
CA ALA A 16 -6.78 38.95 -18.87
C ALA A 16 -6.30 37.51 -18.61
N ARG A 17 -6.32 37.09 -17.33
CA ARG A 17 -6.18 35.69 -16.91
C ARG A 17 -7.29 34.87 -17.58
N ARG A 18 -6.96 34.14 -18.64
CA ARG A 18 -7.79 33.04 -19.13
C ARG A 18 -7.78 31.95 -18.06
N GLN A 19 -8.90 31.79 -17.36
CA GLN A 19 -9.20 30.57 -16.61
C GLN A 19 -9.21 29.40 -17.60
N LEU A 20 -8.23 28.51 -17.47
CA LEU A 20 -8.29 27.20 -18.11
C LEU A 20 -9.35 26.38 -17.37
N PRO A 21 -10.29 25.73 -18.08
CA PRO A 21 -11.29 24.92 -17.41
C PRO A 21 -10.61 23.72 -16.76
N ALA A 22 -10.92 23.49 -15.48
CA ALA A 22 -10.54 22.30 -14.75
C ALA A 22 -11.06 21.07 -15.49
N ARG A 23 -10.18 20.41 -16.27
CA ARG A 23 -10.47 19.09 -16.82
C ARG A 23 -10.54 18.13 -15.64
N ARG A 24 -11.77 17.81 -15.25
CA ARG A 24 -12.11 16.76 -14.30
C ARG A 24 -11.62 15.45 -14.90
N TRP A 25 -10.44 14.99 -14.50
CA TRP A 25 -9.96 13.65 -14.79
C TRP A 25 -10.86 12.68 -14.02
N TYR A 26 -11.96 12.27 -14.63
CA TYR A 26 -12.64 11.07 -14.18
C TYR A 26 -11.66 9.93 -14.43
N ALA A 27 -11.07 9.40 -13.36
CA ALA A 27 -10.59 8.04 -13.35
C ALA A 27 -11.84 7.17 -13.56
N ALA A 28 -12.16 6.89 -14.82
CA ALA A 28 -13.06 5.81 -15.15
C ALA A 28 -12.42 4.56 -14.54
N GLY A 29 -12.98 4.07 -13.45
CA GLY A 29 -12.66 2.76 -12.94
C GLY A 29 -12.87 1.79 -14.09
N VAL A 30 -11.79 1.25 -14.62
CA VAL A 30 -11.86 0.08 -15.48
C VAL A 30 -12.28 -1.04 -14.55
N SER A 31 -13.58 -1.21 -14.35
CA SER A 31 -14.13 -2.50 -13.98
C SER A 31 -13.93 -3.40 -15.20
N GLY A 32 -12.71 -3.95 -15.30
CA GLY A 32 -12.43 -5.01 -16.24
C GLY A 32 -13.27 -6.20 -15.83
N ASP A 33 -14.34 -6.43 -16.58
CA ASP A 33 -15.10 -7.66 -16.59
C ASP A 33 -14.09 -8.80 -16.80
N VAL A 34 -14.03 -9.73 -15.84
CA VAL A 34 -13.10 -10.85 -15.86
C VAL A 34 -13.38 -11.65 -17.14
N GLY A 35 -12.42 -11.68 -18.07
CA GLY A 35 -12.42 -12.63 -19.18
C GLY A 35 -12.97 -12.19 -20.56
N LYS A 36 -13.00 -10.90 -20.91
CA LYS A 36 -13.42 -10.47 -22.27
C LYS A 36 -12.30 -9.99 -23.19
N ASP A 37 -11.22 -10.76 -23.31
CA ASP A 37 -10.27 -10.67 -24.43
C ASP A 37 -10.42 -11.85 -25.41
N ALA A 38 -11.57 -12.52 -25.42
CA ALA A 38 -11.85 -13.50 -26.46
C ALA A 38 -12.29 -12.78 -27.75
N LYS A 39 -11.44 -12.80 -28.79
CA LYS A 39 -11.92 -12.59 -30.16
C LYS A 39 -13.04 -13.61 -30.41
N ALA A 40 -14.20 -13.15 -30.87
CA ALA A 40 -15.36 -14.00 -31.10
C ALA A 40 -14.97 -15.27 -31.90
N GLY A 41 -15.16 -16.44 -31.29
CA GLY A 41 -14.91 -17.75 -31.91
C GLY A 41 -13.65 -18.51 -31.44
N GLN A 42 -12.82 -17.96 -30.55
CA GLN A 42 -11.74 -18.75 -29.92
C GLN A 42 -12.23 -19.42 -28.62
N PRO A 43 -11.82 -20.69 -28.35
CA PRO A 43 -12.13 -21.34 -27.07
C PRO A 43 -11.51 -20.54 -25.92
N LEU A 44 -12.26 -20.38 -24.82
CA LEU A 44 -11.77 -19.74 -23.61
C LEU A 44 -10.61 -20.57 -23.04
N LEU A 45 -9.46 -19.93 -22.86
CA LEU A 45 -8.32 -20.55 -22.17
C LEU A 45 -8.66 -20.78 -20.69
N PRO A 46 -8.11 -21.82 -20.06
CA PRO A 46 -8.37 -22.11 -18.66
C PRO A 46 -7.91 -20.98 -17.74
N GLY A 47 -8.75 -20.67 -16.76
CA GLY A 47 -8.41 -19.85 -15.60
C GLY A 47 -7.71 -20.66 -14.52
N ILE A 48 -7.29 -19.99 -13.43
CA ILE A 48 -6.80 -20.68 -12.24
C ILE A 48 -7.95 -21.49 -11.63
N ASP A 49 -7.72 -22.78 -11.38
CA ASP A 49 -8.66 -23.67 -10.68
C ASP A 49 -7.99 -24.28 -9.45
N ALA A 50 -8.45 -23.91 -8.26
CA ALA A 50 -7.92 -24.39 -6.99
C ALA A 50 -8.14 -25.90 -6.79
N LEU A 51 -9.11 -26.51 -7.47
CA LEU A 51 -9.37 -27.95 -7.40
C LEU A 51 -8.30 -28.78 -8.13
N GLN A 52 -7.53 -28.16 -9.04
CA GLN A 52 -6.42 -28.80 -9.74
C GLN A 52 -5.08 -28.67 -8.98
N LEU A 53 -5.11 -28.16 -7.73
CA LEU A 53 -3.92 -27.96 -6.93
C LEU A 53 -3.13 -29.27 -6.74
N GLN A 54 -1.85 -29.23 -7.09
CA GLN A 54 -0.87 -30.27 -6.81
C GLN A 54 -0.01 -29.85 -5.62
N VAL A 55 0.18 -30.76 -4.66
CA VAL A 55 0.97 -30.48 -3.44
C VAL A 55 2.16 -31.43 -3.38
N ASN A 56 3.36 -30.86 -3.42
CA ASN A 56 4.62 -31.53 -3.18
C ASN A 56 5.22 -31.03 -1.85
N LYS A 57 5.13 -31.85 -0.80
CA LYS A 57 5.61 -31.47 0.54
C LYS A 57 7.13 -31.57 0.63
N THR A 58 7.76 -30.67 1.37
CA THR A 58 9.19 -30.78 1.68
C THR A 58 9.48 -32.05 2.48
N ALA A 59 10.57 -32.75 2.11
CA ALA A 59 11.13 -33.85 2.90
C ALA A 59 12.12 -33.36 3.97
N SER A 60 12.50 -32.07 3.91
CA SER A 60 13.49 -31.44 4.77
C SER A 60 12.94 -30.12 5.32
N PRO A 61 11.99 -30.16 6.27
CA PRO A 61 11.43 -28.95 6.87
C PRO A 61 12.54 -28.14 7.57
N LYS A 62 12.46 -26.81 7.46
CA LYS A 62 13.40 -25.91 8.12
C LYS A 62 13.12 -25.90 9.62
N GLN A 63 14.13 -25.54 10.40
CA GLN A 63 13.94 -25.29 11.82
C GLN A 63 13.05 -24.05 12.01
N LEU A 64 11.98 -24.18 12.78
CA LEU A 64 11.14 -23.05 13.18
C LEU A 64 11.96 -22.05 14.01
N PRO A 65 11.70 -20.73 13.90
CA PRO A 65 12.29 -19.75 14.79
C PRO A 65 12.03 -20.11 16.26
N ALA A 66 13.07 -19.99 17.09
CA ALA A 66 12.93 -20.25 18.52
C ALA A 66 11.85 -19.33 19.14
N PRO A 67 11.06 -19.80 20.11
CA PRO A 67 10.11 -18.95 20.82
C PRO A 67 10.78 -17.69 21.37
N GLY A 68 10.20 -16.52 21.07
CA GLY A 68 10.73 -15.22 21.49
C GLY A 68 11.91 -14.68 20.65
N ALA A 69 12.39 -15.41 19.65
CA ALA A 69 13.41 -14.90 18.74
C ALA A 69 12.85 -13.72 17.91
N PRO A 70 13.67 -12.68 17.63
CA PRO A 70 13.22 -11.53 16.86
C PRO A 70 12.89 -11.94 15.41
N LEU A 71 11.64 -11.68 15.00
CA LEU A 71 11.16 -11.94 13.65
C LEU A 71 11.26 -10.68 12.79
N LEU A 72 12.39 -10.55 12.08
CA LEU A 72 12.64 -9.44 11.16
C LEU A 72 11.83 -9.59 9.87
N PHE A 73 11.24 -8.48 9.41
CA PHE A 73 10.42 -8.44 8.20
C PHE A 73 11.15 -8.99 6.96
N GLY A 74 10.62 -10.05 6.35
CA GLY A 74 11.10 -10.59 5.07
C GLY A 74 12.48 -11.24 5.11
N ARG A 75 12.92 -11.76 6.26
CA ARG A 75 14.23 -12.44 6.41
C ARG A 75 14.14 -13.95 6.57
N THR A 76 13.05 -14.43 7.15
CA THR A 76 12.78 -15.87 7.33
C THR A 76 11.59 -16.24 6.46
N PHE A 77 11.64 -17.39 5.77
CA PHE A 77 10.59 -17.85 4.86
C PHE A 77 10.15 -19.27 5.22
N THR A 78 8.85 -19.53 5.04
CA THR A 78 8.23 -20.83 5.36
C THR A 78 8.72 -21.97 4.46
N ASP A 79 8.29 -23.19 4.73
CA ASP A 79 8.80 -24.39 4.06
C ASP A 79 8.33 -24.51 2.61
N HIS A 80 7.18 -23.94 2.26
CA HIS A 80 6.58 -24.09 0.93
C HIS A 80 6.32 -22.75 0.24
N MET A 81 6.08 -22.81 -1.06
CA MET A 81 5.61 -21.69 -1.88
C MET A 81 4.56 -22.17 -2.88
N LEU A 82 3.63 -21.29 -3.26
CA LEU A 82 2.69 -21.52 -4.37
C LEU A 82 3.31 -21.03 -5.67
N LYS A 83 3.11 -21.76 -6.78
CA LYS A 83 3.46 -21.37 -8.14
C LYS A 83 2.36 -21.75 -9.13
N ILE A 84 2.10 -20.86 -10.07
CA ILE A 84 1.12 -21.07 -11.15
C ILE A 84 1.69 -20.41 -12.40
N ARG A 85 2.00 -21.23 -13.40
CA ARG A 85 2.49 -20.75 -14.68
C ARG A 85 1.33 -20.35 -15.56
N TRP A 86 1.57 -19.36 -16.43
CA TRP A 86 0.65 -18.97 -17.48
C TRP A 86 1.40 -18.85 -18.81
N THR A 87 0.75 -19.26 -19.89
CA THR A 87 1.20 -18.99 -21.26
C THR A 87 0.05 -18.45 -22.09
N GLU A 88 0.36 -17.61 -23.09
CA GLU A 88 -0.64 -17.06 -24.01
C GLU A 88 -1.40 -18.16 -24.76
N GLN A 89 -0.75 -19.30 -25.03
CA GLN A 89 -1.33 -20.39 -25.81
C GLN A 89 -2.19 -21.35 -24.98
N ALA A 90 -1.88 -21.52 -23.70
CA ALA A 90 -2.52 -22.54 -22.85
C ALA A 90 -3.30 -21.98 -21.65
N GLY A 91 -3.24 -20.67 -21.39
CA GLY A 91 -3.85 -20.08 -20.20
C GLY A 91 -3.08 -20.40 -18.93
N TRP A 92 -3.79 -20.43 -17.80
CA TRP A 92 -3.22 -20.79 -16.50
C TRP A 92 -3.07 -22.31 -16.38
N GLU A 93 -1.87 -22.75 -15.98
CA GLU A 93 -1.59 -24.16 -15.68
C GLU A 93 -2.10 -24.54 -14.28
N ALA A 94 -2.05 -25.84 -13.95
CA ALA A 94 -2.44 -26.35 -12.63
C ALA A 94 -1.60 -25.70 -11.51
N PRO A 95 -2.21 -25.23 -10.42
CA PRO A 95 -1.48 -24.66 -9.30
C PRO A 95 -0.59 -25.70 -8.60
N GLN A 96 0.59 -25.28 -8.15
CA GLN A 96 1.54 -26.14 -7.45
C GLN A 96 1.97 -25.51 -6.12
N ILE A 97 1.78 -26.22 -5.02
CA ILE A 97 2.48 -25.93 -3.76
C ILE A 97 3.68 -26.86 -3.68
N GLU A 98 4.87 -26.30 -3.62
CA GLU A 98 6.14 -27.05 -3.60
C GLU A 98 7.09 -26.49 -2.54
N PRO A 99 8.21 -27.17 -2.21
CA PRO A 99 9.18 -26.66 -1.26
C PRO A 99 9.73 -25.30 -1.71
N TYR A 100 9.91 -24.37 -0.77
CA TYR A 100 10.48 -23.05 -1.03
C TYR A 100 11.84 -23.19 -1.72
N GLY A 101 11.99 -22.58 -2.90
CA GLY A 101 13.17 -22.76 -3.74
C GLY A 101 13.43 -21.60 -4.70
N THR A 102 14.44 -21.76 -5.55
CA THR A 102 14.83 -20.77 -6.56
C THR A 102 13.82 -20.71 -7.71
N ILE A 103 13.62 -19.52 -8.26
CA ILE A 103 12.92 -19.34 -9.53
C ILE A 103 13.97 -19.24 -10.64
N ASN A 104 14.03 -20.26 -11.51
CA ASN A 104 14.95 -20.27 -12.64
C ASN A 104 14.33 -19.49 -13.82
N LEU A 105 14.96 -18.37 -14.19
CA LEU A 105 14.53 -17.52 -15.31
C LEU A 105 15.60 -17.53 -16.39
N VAL A 106 15.16 -17.47 -17.66
CA VAL A 106 16.08 -17.17 -18.77
C VAL A 106 16.63 -15.74 -18.59
N PRO A 107 17.91 -15.48 -18.94
CA PRO A 107 18.49 -14.14 -18.79
C PRO A 107 17.76 -13.04 -19.58
N SER A 108 17.05 -13.42 -20.65
CA SER A 108 16.23 -12.53 -21.47
C SER A 108 14.81 -12.33 -20.94
N ALA A 109 14.47 -12.82 -19.73
CA ALA A 109 13.14 -12.68 -19.17
C ALA A 109 12.78 -11.20 -18.99
N VAL A 110 11.62 -10.80 -19.51
CA VAL A 110 11.15 -9.40 -19.52
C VAL A 110 11.08 -8.75 -18.13
N VAL A 111 10.83 -9.50 -17.06
CA VAL A 111 10.87 -8.98 -15.69
C VAL A 111 12.23 -8.41 -15.30
N ILE A 112 13.33 -8.98 -15.80
CA ILE A 112 14.70 -8.57 -15.49
C ILE A 112 15.01 -7.21 -16.13
N HIS A 113 14.51 -6.98 -17.35
CA HIS A 113 14.88 -5.83 -18.18
C HIS A 113 13.90 -4.66 -18.06
N TYR A 114 12.60 -4.95 -17.93
CA TYR A 114 11.53 -3.96 -18.05
C TYR A 114 10.61 -3.90 -16.83
N ALA A 115 10.97 -4.56 -15.73
CA ALA A 115 10.23 -4.57 -14.48
C ALA A 115 8.72 -4.89 -14.66
N GLN A 116 8.39 -5.79 -15.59
CA GLN A 116 7.04 -6.34 -15.76
C GLN A 116 6.68 -7.25 -14.59
N SER A 117 6.45 -6.64 -13.42
CA SER A 117 6.07 -7.32 -12.19
C SER A 117 5.18 -6.48 -11.29
N ALA A 118 4.21 -7.17 -10.69
CA ALA A 118 3.33 -6.66 -9.65
C ALA A 118 3.40 -7.59 -8.42
N PHE A 119 3.16 -7.04 -7.24
CA PHE A 119 3.15 -7.84 -6.02
C PHE A 119 2.08 -7.36 -5.04
N GLU A 120 1.76 -8.22 -4.09
CA GLU A 120 0.85 -7.93 -2.99
C GLU A 120 1.48 -8.13 -1.62
N GLY A 121 0.78 -7.64 -0.61
CA GLY A 121 1.19 -7.76 0.78
C GLY A 121 0.00 -7.79 1.72
N MET A 122 -0.24 -8.96 2.30
CA MET A 122 -1.27 -9.18 3.30
C MET A 122 -0.71 -10.00 4.47
N LYS A 123 -1.54 -10.21 5.50
CA LYS A 123 -1.16 -10.93 6.70
C LYS A 123 -2.22 -11.96 7.06
N ALA A 124 -1.74 -13.09 7.56
CA ALA A 124 -2.53 -14.04 8.32
C ALA A 124 -2.19 -13.95 9.81
N TYR A 125 -3.20 -14.10 10.64
CA TYR A 125 -3.13 -13.97 12.10
C TYR A 125 -3.65 -15.25 12.73
N LYS A 126 -2.97 -15.76 13.75
CA LYS A 126 -3.49 -16.85 14.57
C LYS A 126 -4.36 -16.25 15.67
N ARG A 127 -5.59 -16.75 15.77
CA ARG A 127 -6.58 -16.36 16.77
C ARG A 127 -6.40 -17.17 18.05
N ALA A 128 -6.97 -16.68 19.15
CA ALA A 128 -6.96 -17.35 20.45
C ALA A 128 -7.68 -18.72 20.44
N ASP A 129 -8.59 -18.96 19.50
CA ASP A 129 -9.26 -20.27 19.30
C ASP A 129 -8.42 -21.26 18.47
N GLY A 130 -7.21 -20.87 18.06
CA GLY A 130 -6.31 -21.67 17.23
C GLY A 130 -6.55 -21.55 15.72
N ASN A 131 -7.64 -20.91 15.29
CA ASN A 131 -7.89 -20.68 13.87
C ASN A 131 -6.95 -19.62 13.30
N VAL A 132 -6.70 -19.70 11.99
CA VAL A 132 -5.93 -18.67 11.27
C VAL A 132 -6.90 -17.85 10.41
N THR A 133 -6.70 -16.53 10.35
CA THR A 133 -7.52 -15.63 9.53
C THR A 133 -6.66 -14.72 8.66
N MET A 134 -7.12 -14.46 7.44
CA MET A 134 -6.58 -13.42 6.56
C MET A 134 -7.46 -12.16 6.64
N PHE A 135 -6.83 -10.98 6.70
CA PHE A 135 -7.55 -9.71 6.74
C PHE A 135 -7.78 -9.16 5.32
N ARG A 136 -9.05 -9.08 4.91
CA ARG A 136 -9.53 -8.54 3.61
C ARG A 136 -8.73 -9.00 2.38
N PRO A 137 -8.49 -10.32 2.20
CA PRO A 137 -7.67 -10.82 1.10
C PRO A 137 -8.30 -10.54 -0.28
N ASP A 138 -9.63 -10.40 -0.35
CA ASP A 138 -10.40 -10.00 -1.53
C ASP A 138 -9.91 -8.65 -2.11
N MET A 139 -9.69 -7.67 -1.23
CA MET A 139 -9.20 -6.35 -1.64
C MET A 139 -7.77 -6.40 -2.17
N ASN A 140 -6.94 -7.29 -1.61
CA ASN A 140 -5.60 -7.52 -2.14
C ASN A 140 -5.64 -8.20 -3.51
N MET A 141 -6.50 -9.20 -3.72
CA MET A 141 -6.64 -9.86 -5.03
C MET A 141 -7.15 -8.89 -6.09
N LYS A 142 -8.13 -8.05 -5.76
CA LYS A 142 -8.62 -6.98 -6.64
C LYS A 142 -7.49 -6.03 -7.06
N ARG A 143 -6.65 -5.60 -6.10
CA ARG A 143 -5.54 -4.68 -6.39
C ARG A 143 -4.40 -5.36 -7.19
N LEU A 144 -4.14 -6.65 -6.97
CA LEU A 144 -3.18 -7.41 -7.77
C LEU A 144 -3.66 -7.54 -9.21
N ASN A 145 -4.94 -7.87 -9.44
CA ASN A 145 -5.54 -7.92 -10.77
C ASN A 145 -5.49 -6.57 -11.49
N ASN A 146 -5.82 -5.48 -10.80
CA ASN A 146 -5.69 -4.13 -11.37
C ASN A 146 -4.24 -3.80 -11.77
N SER A 147 -3.27 -4.25 -10.95
CA SER A 147 -1.85 -4.08 -11.22
C SER A 147 -1.37 -4.96 -12.38
N ALA A 148 -1.87 -6.18 -12.49
CA ALA A 148 -1.61 -7.10 -13.59
C ALA A 148 -2.09 -6.52 -14.92
N ALA A 149 -3.35 -6.08 -14.97
CA ALA A 149 -3.94 -5.45 -16.15
C ALA A 149 -3.14 -4.21 -16.61
N ARG A 150 -2.65 -3.39 -15.67
CA ARG A 150 -1.83 -2.21 -16.00
C ARG A 150 -0.51 -2.56 -16.69
N LEU A 151 0.03 -3.74 -16.44
CA LEU A 151 1.26 -4.28 -17.02
C LEU A 151 1.02 -5.21 -18.23
N ALA A 152 -0.23 -5.37 -18.67
CA ALA A 152 -0.63 -6.39 -19.65
C ALA A 152 -0.23 -7.82 -19.23
N LEU A 153 -0.13 -8.09 -17.92
CA LEU A 153 0.00 -9.43 -17.38
C LEU A 153 -1.38 -10.11 -17.33
N PRO A 154 -1.43 -11.46 -17.35
CA PRO A 154 -2.70 -12.18 -17.28
C PRO A 154 -3.42 -11.87 -15.96
N THR A 155 -4.73 -11.62 -16.07
CA THR A 155 -5.62 -11.53 -14.91
C THR A 155 -6.12 -12.91 -14.50
N PHE A 156 -6.71 -13.00 -13.31
CA PHE A 156 -7.17 -14.26 -12.71
C PHE A 156 -8.40 -14.07 -11.84
N ASP A 157 -9.06 -15.17 -11.48
CA ASP A 157 -10.11 -15.16 -10.45
C ASP A 157 -9.48 -15.06 -9.06
N GLY A 158 -9.81 -13.99 -8.34
CA GLY A 158 -9.28 -13.72 -7.00
C GLY A 158 -9.70 -14.77 -5.96
N GLU A 159 -10.90 -15.32 -6.06
CA GLU A 159 -11.40 -16.31 -5.10
C GLU A 159 -10.63 -17.63 -5.20
N GLN A 160 -10.27 -18.02 -6.43
CA GLN A 160 -9.43 -19.20 -6.68
C GLN A 160 -8.05 -19.05 -6.05
N VAL A 161 -7.43 -17.87 -6.19
CA VAL A 161 -6.15 -17.59 -5.53
C VAL A 161 -6.30 -17.55 -4.01
N ILE A 162 -7.39 -16.99 -3.47
CA ILE A 162 -7.65 -16.99 -2.02
C ILE A 162 -7.75 -18.41 -1.48
N GLU A 163 -8.43 -19.33 -2.17
CA GLU A 163 -8.49 -20.72 -1.73
C GLU A 163 -7.10 -21.37 -1.75
N LEU A 164 -6.28 -21.11 -2.78
CA LEU A 164 -4.90 -21.57 -2.83
C LEU A 164 -4.03 -21.00 -1.70
N LEU A 165 -4.23 -19.74 -1.32
CA LEU A 165 -3.57 -19.14 -0.15
C LEU A 165 -3.96 -19.87 1.13
N LYS A 166 -5.24 -20.22 1.30
CA LYS A 166 -5.66 -21.02 2.46
C LYS A 166 -4.96 -22.37 2.50
N GLN A 167 -4.86 -23.07 1.38
CA GLN A 167 -4.16 -24.37 1.31
C GLN A 167 -2.67 -24.23 1.68
N LEU A 168 -1.99 -23.20 1.18
CA LEU A 168 -0.58 -22.91 1.51
C LEU A 168 -0.41 -22.62 3.01
N ILE A 169 -1.26 -21.76 3.58
CA ILE A 169 -1.18 -21.40 5.00
C ILE A 169 -1.54 -22.59 5.90
N ARG A 170 -2.51 -23.43 5.52
CA ARG A 170 -2.84 -24.66 6.25
C ARG A 170 -1.66 -25.64 6.27
N LEU A 171 -0.94 -25.75 5.15
CA LEU A 171 0.26 -26.59 5.06
C LEU A 171 1.40 -26.05 5.96
N ASP A 172 1.62 -24.74 5.93
CA ASP A 172 2.66 -24.05 6.71
C ASP A 172 2.15 -23.46 8.05
N LYS A 173 1.07 -24.02 8.62
CA LYS A 173 0.37 -23.41 9.78
C LYS A 173 1.25 -23.20 11.02
N GLU A 174 2.26 -24.05 11.20
CA GLU A 174 3.22 -23.97 12.31
C GLU A 174 4.11 -22.71 12.21
N TRP A 175 4.23 -22.13 11.01
CA TRP A 175 4.94 -20.88 10.78
C TRP A 175 4.13 -19.64 11.16
N VAL A 176 2.83 -19.77 11.46
CA VAL A 176 2.00 -18.62 11.88
C VAL A 176 2.27 -18.34 13.35
N PRO A 177 2.93 -17.21 13.68
CA PRO A 177 3.28 -16.90 15.06
C PRO A 177 2.04 -16.55 15.87
N GLU A 178 2.06 -16.90 17.16
CA GLU A 178 0.91 -16.74 18.07
C GLU A 178 1.03 -15.51 18.98
N ALA A 179 2.26 -15.00 19.15
CA ALA A 179 2.53 -13.91 20.07
C ALA A 179 1.83 -12.60 19.61
N PRO A 180 1.30 -11.79 20.54
CA PRO A 180 0.65 -10.52 20.19
C PRO A 180 1.53 -9.64 19.30
N GLY A 181 0.91 -9.00 18.31
CA GLY A 181 1.60 -8.14 17.34
C GLY A 181 2.41 -8.89 16.28
N HIS A 182 2.45 -10.22 16.31
CA HIS A 182 3.07 -11.04 15.28
C HIS A 182 2.05 -11.51 14.23
N SER A 183 2.52 -11.85 13.04
CA SER A 183 1.68 -12.37 11.95
C SER A 183 2.50 -13.17 10.95
N LEU A 184 1.83 -13.92 10.08
CA LEU A 184 2.46 -14.46 8.87
C LEU A 184 2.22 -13.49 7.72
N TYR A 185 3.28 -12.90 7.19
CA TYR A 185 3.19 -12.04 6.01
C TYR A 185 3.15 -12.89 4.74
N ILE A 186 2.21 -12.60 3.86
CA ILE A 186 1.95 -13.33 2.61
C ILE A 186 2.30 -12.41 1.43
N ARG A 187 3.15 -12.88 0.53
CA ARG A 187 3.69 -12.12 -0.62
C ARG A 187 3.34 -12.79 -1.96
N PRO A 188 2.13 -12.56 -2.50
CA PRO A 188 1.86 -12.90 -3.90
C PRO A 188 2.66 -11.98 -4.83
N THR A 189 3.20 -12.55 -5.91
CA THR A 189 3.99 -11.83 -6.90
C THR A 189 3.69 -12.39 -8.28
N LEU A 190 3.37 -11.53 -9.24
CA LEU A 190 3.12 -11.87 -10.63
C LEU A 190 4.20 -11.23 -11.51
N ILE A 191 4.89 -12.04 -12.31
CA ILE A 191 6.02 -11.62 -13.15
C ILE A 191 5.86 -12.11 -14.59
N GLY A 192 6.29 -11.31 -15.56
CA GLY A 192 6.46 -11.76 -16.96
C GLY A 192 7.76 -12.56 -17.12
N THR A 193 7.70 -13.75 -17.71
CA THR A 193 8.82 -14.71 -17.75
C THR A 193 9.29 -15.07 -19.15
N ASN A 194 8.59 -14.62 -20.20
CA ASN A 194 8.98 -14.93 -21.57
C ASN A 194 10.34 -14.32 -21.93
N GLY A 195 11.15 -15.09 -22.67
CA GLY A 195 12.50 -14.70 -23.05
C GLY A 195 12.52 -13.82 -24.29
N THR A 196 12.51 -12.50 -24.11
CA THR A 196 12.60 -11.54 -25.22
C THR A 196 13.10 -10.17 -24.74
N LEU A 197 13.80 -9.46 -25.62
CA LEU A 197 14.18 -8.06 -25.43
C LEU A 197 13.21 -7.11 -26.15
N GLY A 198 12.17 -7.63 -26.78
CA GLY A 198 11.09 -6.82 -27.32
C GLY A 198 10.20 -6.30 -26.20
N VAL A 199 9.88 -5.01 -26.20
CA VAL A 199 8.93 -4.41 -25.25
C VAL A 199 7.50 -4.63 -25.76
N GLN A 200 6.85 -5.66 -25.23
CA GLN A 200 5.51 -6.11 -25.64
C GLN A 200 4.78 -6.77 -24.46
N PRO A 201 3.46 -7.03 -24.57
CA PRO A 201 2.76 -7.89 -23.61
C PRO A 201 3.48 -9.24 -23.45
N PRO A 202 3.65 -9.74 -22.21
CA PRO A 202 4.32 -11.00 -21.97
C PRO A 202 3.49 -12.17 -22.51
N THR A 203 4.15 -13.12 -23.17
CA THR A 203 3.54 -14.37 -23.66
C THR A 203 3.63 -15.50 -22.63
N GLU A 204 4.39 -15.30 -21.55
CA GLU A 204 4.51 -16.21 -20.42
C GLU A 204 4.60 -15.40 -19.12
N ALA A 205 3.98 -15.92 -18.07
CA ALA A 205 4.01 -15.31 -16.75
C ALA A 205 4.05 -16.37 -15.63
N LEU A 206 4.43 -15.93 -14.44
CA LEU A 206 4.44 -16.74 -13.24
C LEU A 206 3.80 -15.96 -12.09
N LEU A 207 2.71 -16.51 -11.54
CA LEU A 207 2.20 -16.13 -10.23
C LEU A 207 2.85 -17.03 -9.18
N PHE A 208 3.49 -16.44 -8.17
CA PHE A 208 4.01 -17.20 -7.03
C PHE A 208 3.69 -16.52 -5.70
N VAL A 209 3.65 -17.30 -4.63
CA VAL A 209 3.41 -16.79 -3.26
C VAL A 209 4.44 -17.37 -2.31
N ILE A 210 5.07 -16.49 -1.54
CA ILE A 210 5.96 -16.85 -0.43
C ILE A 210 5.43 -16.27 0.88
N CYS A 211 5.68 -16.96 1.98
CA CYS A 211 5.25 -16.55 3.31
C CYS A 211 6.45 -16.31 4.23
N SER A 212 6.33 -15.35 5.15
CA SER A 212 7.39 -14.96 6.07
C SER A 212 6.79 -14.60 7.44
N PRO A 213 7.18 -15.26 8.55
CA PRO A 213 6.74 -14.83 9.88
C PRO A 213 7.36 -13.48 10.22
N VAL A 214 6.55 -12.57 10.78
CA VAL A 214 6.98 -11.21 11.11
C VAL A 214 6.53 -10.82 12.52
N GLY A 215 7.42 -10.14 13.23
CA GLY A 215 7.14 -9.57 14.54
C GLY A 215 6.48 -8.19 14.50
N PRO A 216 6.19 -7.62 15.67
CA PRO A 216 5.66 -6.27 15.77
C PRO A 216 6.67 -5.28 15.18
N TYR A 217 6.14 -4.30 14.44
CA TYR A 217 6.97 -3.23 13.86
C TYR A 217 7.58 -2.33 14.96
N TYR A 218 6.89 -2.23 16.10
CA TYR A 218 7.28 -1.43 17.26
C TYR A 218 7.33 -2.31 18.53
N PRO A 219 8.42 -3.08 18.75
CA PRO A 219 8.50 -4.03 19.86
C PRO A 219 8.53 -3.37 21.24
N THR A 220 8.94 -2.10 21.33
CA THR A 220 9.04 -1.32 22.57
C THR A 220 7.94 -0.27 22.71
N GLY A 221 6.79 -0.44 22.03
CA GLY A 221 5.72 0.54 21.97
C GLY A 221 5.87 1.53 20.80
N PHE A 222 4.78 2.24 20.47
CA PHE A 222 4.74 3.15 19.33
C PHE A 222 5.81 4.23 19.44
N LYS A 223 6.72 4.21 18.47
CA LYS A 223 7.70 5.25 18.28
C LYS A 223 7.31 6.06 17.05
N PRO A 224 6.79 7.29 17.23
CA PRO A 224 6.59 8.21 16.13
C PRO A 224 7.83 8.31 15.26
N VAL A 225 7.63 8.44 13.96
CA VAL A 225 8.74 8.49 13.01
C VAL A 225 8.96 9.92 12.52
N PRO A 226 10.21 10.39 12.39
CA PRO A 226 10.52 11.62 11.71
C PRO A 226 10.51 11.38 10.20
N LEU A 227 9.84 12.27 9.45
CA LEU A 227 9.73 12.21 8.00
C LEU A 227 10.54 13.31 7.31
N TYR A 228 11.05 13.03 6.12
CA TYR A 228 11.64 14.04 5.26
C TYR A 228 10.66 14.45 4.16
N GLY A 229 10.16 15.69 4.21
CA GLY A 229 9.32 16.31 3.18
C GLY A 229 10.11 16.49 1.90
N THR A 230 9.96 15.54 0.99
CA THR A 230 10.85 15.40 -0.16
C THR A 230 10.43 16.33 -1.29
N THR A 231 11.27 17.31 -1.62
CA THR A 231 11.02 18.28 -2.71
C THR A 231 11.81 17.97 -3.99
N GLU A 232 12.85 17.15 -3.89
CA GLU A 232 13.80 16.83 -4.96
C GLU A 232 13.39 15.60 -5.77
N TYR A 233 12.54 14.75 -5.18
CA TYR A 233 12.11 13.48 -5.76
C TYR A 233 10.59 13.37 -5.79
N ILE A 234 10.06 12.85 -6.89
CA ILE A 234 8.65 12.52 -7.04
C ILE A 234 8.46 11.00 -6.99
N ARG A 235 7.48 10.54 -6.22
CA ARG A 235 7.13 9.10 -6.14
C ARG A 235 6.29 8.66 -7.34
N ALA A 236 5.34 9.51 -7.71
CA ALA A 236 4.37 9.28 -8.76
C ALA A 236 3.91 10.64 -9.31
N ALA A 237 3.29 10.60 -10.50
CA ALA A 237 2.70 11.75 -11.15
C ALA A 237 1.38 11.36 -11.82
N PRO A 238 0.47 12.32 -12.10
CA PRO A 238 -0.77 12.06 -12.82
C PRO A 238 -0.50 11.39 -14.17
N GLY A 239 -1.32 10.38 -14.51
CA GLY A 239 -1.13 9.55 -15.70
C GLY A 239 -0.05 8.46 -15.57
N GLY A 240 0.71 8.45 -14.46
CA GLY A 240 1.73 7.44 -14.18
C GLY A 240 1.16 6.12 -13.66
N THR A 241 1.93 5.47 -12.78
CA THR A 241 1.64 4.13 -12.24
C THR A 241 1.49 4.10 -10.72
N GLY A 242 1.45 5.25 -10.04
CA GLY A 242 1.47 5.35 -8.57
C GLY A 242 0.31 4.64 -7.86
N ALA A 243 -0.85 4.54 -8.50
CA ALA A 243 -2.03 3.83 -8.01
C ALA A 243 -1.98 2.29 -8.15
N TYR A 244 -0.89 1.73 -8.67
CA TYR A 244 -0.71 0.30 -8.89
C TYR A 244 0.48 -0.23 -8.08
N LYS A 245 0.41 -1.49 -7.63
CA LYS A 245 1.43 -2.08 -6.77
C LYS A 245 2.53 -2.77 -7.59
N LEU A 246 3.19 -1.98 -8.43
CA LEU A 246 4.21 -2.43 -9.38
C LEU A 246 5.61 -2.30 -8.79
N ALA A 247 6.51 -3.23 -9.09
CA ALA A 247 7.89 -3.17 -8.57
C ALA A 247 8.62 -1.88 -8.97
N VAL A 248 8.36 -1.38 -10.17
CA VAL A 248 8.95 -0.13 -10.70
C VAL A 248 8.63 1.11 -9.87
N ASN A 249 7.54 1.10 -9.09
CA ASN A 249 7.17 2.22 -8.22
C ASN A 249 7.96 2.29 -6.90
N TYR A 250 8.78 1.27 -6.61
CA TYR A 250 9.53 1.17 -5.36
C TYR A 250 11.03 1.43 -5.57
N ALA A 251 11.62 0.85 -6.61
CA ALA A 251 13.06 0.91 -6.84
C ALA A 251 13.63 2.34 -6.94
N PRO A 252 13.01 3.29 -7.68
CA PRO A 252 13.50 4.67 -7.76
C PRO A 252 13.46 5.42 -6.42
N GLY A 253 12.56 5.04 -5.51
CA GLY A 253 12.41 5.67 -4.20
C GLY A 253 13.56 5.36 -3.22
N VAL A 254 14.41 4.36 -3.52
CA VAL A 254 15.50 3.94 -2.64
C VAL A 254 16.55 5.04 -2.47
N VAL A 255 16.84 5.81 -3.52
CA VAL A 255 17.79 6.94 -3.43
C VAL A 255 17.26 8.03 -2.49
N ALA A 256 15.99 8.40 -2.65
CA ALA A 256 15.35 9.37 -1.74
C ALA A 256 15.34 8.86 -0.30
N GLN A 257 14.99 7.59 -0.07
CA GLN A 257 15.02 6.98 1.26
C GLN A 257 16.41 7.00 1.90
N LYS A 258 17.46 6.77 1.10
CA LYS A 258 18.85 6.89 1.56
C LYS A 258 19.17 8.34 1.94
N ALA A 259 18.77 9.32 1.14
CA ALA A 259 18.97 10.73 1.42
C ALA A 259 18.27 11.18 2.72
N ALA A 260 17.00 10.79 2.91
CA ALA A 260 16.26 11.04 4.14
C ALA A 260 16.95 10.43 5.37
N ALA A 261 17.41 9.18 5.27
CA ALA A 261 18.15 8.52 6.34
C ALA A 261 19.46 9.25 6.69
N SER A 262 20.22 9.70 5.69
CA SER A 262 21.43 10.49 5.88
C SER A 262 21.15 11.85 6.54
N ALA A 263 19.96 12.40 6.36
CA ALA A 263 19.51 13.64 7.01
C ALA A 263 18.86 13.41 8.39
N GLY A 264 18.84 12.18 8.91
CA GLY A 264 18.31 11.85 10.23
C GLY A 264 16.81 11.54 10.29
N TYR A 265 16.16 11.34 9.14
CA TYR A 265 14.74 10.98 9.03
C TYR A 265 14.56 9.50 8.70
N GLN A 266 13.48 8.89 9.17
CA GLN A 266 13.26 7.45 9.01
C GLN A 266 12.55 7.08 7.72
N GLN A 267 11.73 7.99 7.15
CA GLN A 267 10.96 7.77 5.93
C GLN A 267 10.83 9.08 5.15
N ASN A 268 10.52 8.98 3.85
CA ASN A 268 10.11 10.14 3.05
C ASN A 268 8.63 10.48 3.31
N LEU A 269 8.30 11.75 3.35
CA LEU A 269 6.96 12.24 3.02
C LEU A 269 7.01 12.70 1.56
N TRP A 270 6.25 12.02 0.70
CA TRP A 270 6.25 12.28 -0.72
C TRP A 270 5.39 13.49 -1.06
N LEU A 271 6.02 14.50 -1.66
CA LEU A 271 5.36 15.73 -2.08
C LEU A 271 5.20 15.75 -3.60
N HIS A 272 4.16 16.42 -4.09
CA HIS A 272 3.89 16.54 -5.52
C HIS A 272 3.53 17.98 -5.91
N GLY A 273 4.02 18.39 -7.07
CA GLY A 273 3.72 19.69 -7.67
C GLY A 273 4.39 20.88 -6.96
N PRO A 274 4.35 22.07 -7.57
CA PRO A 274 4.91 23.28 -6.96
C PRO A 274 4.21 23.69 -5.65
N GLU A 275 2.98 23.24 -5.43
CA GLU A 275 2.22 23.47 -4.20
C GLU A 275 2.60 22.51 -3.06
N HIS A 276 3.46 21.53 -3.33
CA HIS A 276 3.90 20.51 -2.37
C HIS A 276 2.73 19.76 -1.72
N TYR A 277 1.84 19.23 -2.55
CA TYR A 277 0.76 18.34 -2.11
C TYR A 277 1.32 17.09 -1.46
N ILE A 278 0.82 16.76 -0.27
CA ILE A 278 1.14 15.53 0.43
C ILE A 278 0.48 14.37 -0.30
N THR A 279 1.25 13.32 -0.57
CA THR A 279 0.75 12.09 -1.23
C THR A 279 0.81 10.89 -0.29
N GLU A 280 2.01 10.41 0.05
CA GLU A 280 2.22 9.20 0.84
C GLU A 280 3.37 9.36 1.85
N VAL A 281 3.33 8.55 2.91
CA VAL A 281 4.40 8.42 3.92
C VAL A 281 5.21 7.16 3.59
N GLY A 282 6.35 7.30 2.93
CA GLY A 282 7.19 6.18 2.54
C GLY A 282 6.45 5.21 1.61
N THR A 283 6.01 4.06 2.14
CA THR A 283 5.18 3.08 1.41
C THR A 283 3.77 2.93 2.00
N MET A 284 3.32 3.95 2.73
CA MET A 284 2.06 4.00 3.47
C MET A 284 1.22 5.19 2.98
N ASN A 285 -0.11 5.07 3.02
CA ASN A 285 -0.97 6.21 2.74
C ASN A 285 -0.94 7.21 3.90
N ALA A 286 -1.01 8.51 3.61
CA ALA A 286 -1.01 9.57 4.61
C ALA A 286 -2.42 9.89 5.13
N PHE A 287 -2.54 10.12 6.43
CA PHE A 287 -3.69 10.75 7.08
C PHE A 287 -3.21 11.92 7.94
N ILE A 288 -4.00 12.99 7.94
CA ILE A 288 -3.77 14.18 8.74
C ILE A 288 -5.07 14.48 9.50
N VAL A 289 -4.95 14.92 10.75
CA VAL A 289 -6.10 15.35 11.54
C VAL A 289 -5.94 16.82 11.91
N PHE A 290 -6.98 17.60 11.61
CA PHE A 290 -7.08 19.00 11.98
C PHE A 290 -8.23 19.24 12.95
N HIS A 291 -8.11 20.28 13.77
CA HIS A 291 -9.25 20.92 14.39
C HIS A 291 -10.11 21.58 13.30
N ASP A 292 -11.41 21.27 13.31
CA ASP A 292 -12.39 21.89 12.44
C ASP A 292 -12.84 23.24 13.02
N ALA A 293 -13.35 24.14 12.17
CA ALA A 293 -13.78 25.48 12.58
C ALA A 293 -14.90 25.44 13.63
N ASP A 294 -15.76 24.41 13.58
CA ASP A 294 -16.90 24.22 14.49
C ASP A 294 -16.53 23.50 15.80
N GLY A 295 -15.24 23.43 16.16
CA GLY A 295 -14.74 22.75 17.36
C GLY A 295 -14.67 21.22 17.24
N GLY A 296 -14.98 20.67 16.06
CA GLY A 296 -14.83 19.26 15.71
C GLY A 296 -13.42 18.88 15.28
N LEU A 297 -13.33 17.73 14.60
CA LEU A 297 -12.10 17.22 13.99
C LEU A 297 -12.36 16.88 12.53
N GLU A 298 -11.37 17.11 11.67
CA GLU A 298 -11.34 16.60 10.30
C GLU A 298 -10.22 15.56 10.18
N LEU A 299 -10.58 14.31 9.91
CA LEU A 299 -9.65 13.28 9.44
C LEU A 299 -9.60 13.35 7.91
N VAL A 300 -8.46 13.77 7.37
CA VAL A 300 -8.25 13.94 5.93
C VAL A 300 -7.15 13.03 5.39
N THR A 301 -7.36 12.51 4.18
CA THR A 301 -6.35 11.78 3.41
C THR A 301 -6.37 12.25 1.95
N PRO A 302 -5.23 12.25 1.23
CA PRO A 302 -5.21 12.54 -0.20
C PRO A 302 -6.17 11.64 -1.00
N PRO A 303 -6.84 12.16 -2.06
CA PRO A 303 -7.80 11.40 -2.85
C PRO A 303 -7.10 10.37 -3.75
N LEU A 304 -7.85 9.36 -4.22
CA LEU A 304 -7.37 8.39 -5.20
C LEU A 304 -7.37 8.97 -6.62
N ASP A 305 -6.42 9.83 -6.92
CA ASP A 305 -6.29 10.60 -8.17
C ASP A 305 -5.37 9.95 -9.23
N GLY A 306 -4.93 8.72 -8.98
CA GLY A 306 -3.99 7.98 -9.84
C GLY A 306 -2.54 8.01 -9.34
N MET A 307 -2.19 8.93 -8.43
CA MET A 307 -0.87 8.95 -7.78
C MET A 307 -0.82 8.15 -6.49
N ILE A 308 -1.95 7.98 -5.81
CA ILE A 308 -2.03 7.32 -4.49
C ILE A 308 -2.34 5.84 -4.66
N LEU A 309 -1.58 4.98 -3.99
CA LEU A 309 -1.87 3.55 -3.98
C LEU A 309 -3.14 3.30 -3.14
N PRO A 310 -4.19 2.63 -3.65
CA PRO A 310 -5.38 2.32 -2.86
C PRO A 310 -5.06 1.26 -1.79
N GLY A 311 -4.61 1.72 -0.62
CA GLY A 311 -4.26 0.87 0.52
C GLY A 311 -5.48 0.19 1.15
N VAL A 312 -5.40 -1.11 1.41
CA VAL A 312 -6.44 -1.85 2.16
C VAL A 312 -6.58 -1.28 3.58
N THR A 313 -5.47 -0.92 4.22
CA THR A 313 -5.49 -0.28 5.54
C THR A 313 -6.09 1.13 5.48
N ARG A 314 -5.76 1.93 4.46
CA ARG A 314 -6.39 3.24 4.21
C ARG A 314 -7.91 3.12 4.09
N ASP A 315 -8.37 2.20 3.24
CA ASP A 315 -9.79 1.93 3.04
C ASP A 315 -10.48 1.51 4.34
N SER A 316 -9.84 0.63 5.12
CA SER A 316 -10.36 0.17 6.41
C SER A 316 -10.45 1.30 7.45
N VAL A 317 -9.44 2.18 7.52
CA VAL A 317 -9.45 3.37 8.39
C VAL A 317 -10.58 4.33 7.99
N LEU A 318 -10.76 4.59 6.70
CA LEU A 318 -11.86 5.43 6.21
C LEU A 318 -13.22 4.82 6.54
N ALA A 319 -13.41 3.51 6.33
CA ALA A 319 -14.65 2.82 6.63
C ALA A 319 -14.99 2.88 8.12
N LEU A 320 -14.03 2.61 9.01
CA LEU A 320 -14.19 2.71 10.45
C LEU A 320 -14.51 4.16 10.90
N ALA A 321 -13.77 5.14 10.40
CA ALA A 321 -13.99 6.54 10.75
C ALA A 321 -15.36 7.05 10.26
N ARG A 322 -15.79 6.66 9.07
CA ARG A 322 -17.12 6.98 8.52
C ARG A 322 -18.23 6.30 9.30
N GLY A 323 -18.07 5.02 9.63
CA GLY A 323 -18.99 4.30 10.50
C GLY A 323 -19.14 4.99 11.85
N HIS A 324 -18.02 5.45 12.43
CA HIS A 324 -18.04 6.21 13.67
C HIS A 324 -18.80 7.54 13.55
N ALA A 325 -18.51 8.31 12.49
CA ALA A 325 -19.22 9.56 12.19
C ALA A 325 -20.73 9.36 11.95
N ALA A 326 -21.13 8.18 11.48
CA ALA A 326 -22.52 7.78 11.28
C ALA A 326 -23.20 7.20 12.54
N GLY A 327 -22.48 7.11 13.67
CA GLY A 327 -23.04 6.71 14.97
C GLY A 327 -22.52 5.38 15.52
N ALA A 328 -21.73 4.61 14.76
CA ALA A 328 -21.04 3.45 15.33
C ALA A 328 -20.03 3.90 16.40
N ARG A 329 -19.78 3.08 17.41
CA ARG A 329 -18.86 3.46 18.49
C ARG A 329 -17.53 2.71 18.36
N ILE A 330 -16.44 3.45 18.24
CA ILE A 330 -15.09 2.94 18.42
C ILE A 330 -14.63 3.42 19.80
N GLU A 331 -14.30 2.48 20.67
CA GLU A 331 -13.83 2.76 22.03
C GLU A 331 -12.57 3.66 21.99
N GLY A 332 -12.57 4.71 22.80
CA GLY A 332 -11.46 5.66 22.90
C GLY A 332 -11.48 6.81 21.90
N MET A 333 -12.38 6.80 20.90
CA MET A 333 -12.57 7.97 20.03
C MET A 333 -13.10 9.17 20.82
N PRO A 334 -12.78 10.42 20.40
CA PRO A 334 -13.22 11.63 21.10
C PRO A 334 -14.74 11.71 21.26
N VAL A 335 -15.21 11.72 22.51
CA VAL A 335 -16.63 11.81 22.84
C VAL A 335 -17.10 13.26 22.69
N GLY A 336 -18.28 13.45 22.09
CA GLY A 336 -18.90 14.78 21.94
C GLY A 336 -18.26 15.67 20.86
N LYS A 337 -17.26 15.18 20.12
CA LYS A 337 -16.68 15.88 18.96
C LYS A 337 -17.16 15.23 17.67
N LYS A 338 -17.62 16.06 16.73
CA LYS A 338 -17.91 15.62 15.36
C LYS A 338 -16.61 15.32 14.64
N VAL A 339 -16.50 14.13 14.04
CA VAL A 339 -15.37 13.75 13.18
C VAL A 339 -15.82 13.77 11.73
N ARG A 340 -15.38 14.77 10.96
CA ARG A 340 -15.55 14.83 9.50
C ARG A 340 -14.47 13.96 8.85
N VAL A 341 -14.85 13.15 7.86
CA VAL A 341 -13.91 12.34 7.08
C VAL A 341 -13.86 12.86 5.65
N SER A 342 -12.67 13.28 5.22
CA SER A 342 -12.48 13.95 3.92
C SER A 342 -11.41 13.24 3.08
N GLU A 343 -11.71 13.06 1.79
CA GLU A 343 -10.70 12.69 0.78
C GLU A 343 -10.43 13.93 -0.08
N ARG A 344 -9.41 14.73 0.27
CA ARG A 344 -9.07 15.98 -0.42
C ARG A 344 -7.56 16.20 -0.45
N PRO A 345 -7.04 16.98 -1.43
CA PRO A 345 -5.65 17.42 -1.39
C PRO A 345 -5.33 18.18 -0.10
N VAL A 346 -4.10 18.01 0.40
CA VAL A 346 -3.54 18.71 1.56
C VAL A 346 -2.12 19.12 1.18
N THR A 347 -1.74 20.37 1.43
CA THR A 347 -0.38 20.88 1.13
C THR A 347 0.49 20.87 2.38
N MET A 348 1.81 20.86 2.19
CA MET A 348 2.74 21.09 3.30
C MET A 348 2.58 22.47 3.94
N GLU A 349 2.19 23.48 3.17
CA GLU A 349 1.87 24.81 3.69
C GLU A 349 0.70 24.75 4.69
N GLU A 350 -0.41 24.08 4.33
CA GLU A 350 -1.55 23.88 5.22
C GLU A 350 -1.15 23.19 6.53
N VAL A 351 -0.31 22.14 6.45
CA VAL A 351 0.19 21.42 7.64
C VAL A 351 1.10 22.29 8.49
N SER A 352 2.01 23.06 7.88
CA SER A 352 2.93 23.96 8.58
C SER A 352 2.19 25.08 9.32
N GLU A 353 1.22 25.71 8.66
CA GLU A 353 0.35 26.72 9.28
C GLU A 353 -0.51 26.13 10.40
N ALA A 354 -1.06 24.92 10.21
CA ALA A 354 -1.84 24.24 11.23
C ALA A 354 -0.98 23.86 12.45
N SER A 355 0.27 23.46 12.23
CA SER A 355 1.24 23.19 13.31
C SER A 355 1.50 24.43 14.15
N THR A 356 1.73 25.58 13.51
CA THR A 356 2.07 26.83 14.22
C THR A 356 0.85 27.47 14.89
N SER A 357 -0.33 27.35 14.30
CA SER A 357 -1.59 27.86 14.85
C SER A 357 -2.28 26.94 15.87
N GLY A 358 -1.72 25.75 16.13
CA GLY A 358 -2.32 24.76 17.04
C GLY A 358 -3.56 24.05 16.50
N ARG A 359 -3.82 24.14 15.18
CA ARG A 359 -4.93 23.43 14.51
C ARG A 359 -4.57 22.00 14.12
N LEU A 360 -3.29 21.65 14.01
CA LEU A 360 -2.85 20.30 13.70
C LEU A 360 -2.98 19.40 14.93
N VAL A 361 -3.60 18.22 14.77
CA VAL A 361 -3.87 17.29 15.88
C VAL A 361 -2.95 16.07 15.82
N GLU A 362 -2.79 15.47 14.64
CA GLU A 362 -1.87 14.34 14.42
C GLU A 362 -1.66 14.14 12.91
N LEU A 363 -0.58 13.42 12.55
CA LEU A 363 -0.32 12.91 11.22
C LEU A 363 0.19 11.48 11.34
N PHE A 364 -0.29 10.58 10.48
CA PHE A 364 0.10 9.18 10.51
C PHE A 364 0.06 8.51 9.13
N GLY A 365 0.90 7.49 8.97
CA GLY A 365 0.87 6.58 7.82
C GLY A 365 -0.03 5.37 8.09
N THR A 366 -0.64 4.82 7.03
CA THR A 366 -1.39 3.54 7.09
C THR A 366 -0.86 2.53 6.07
N GLY A 367 -0.69 1.27 6.49
CA GLY A 367 -0.25 0.20 5.60
C GLY A 367 -0.13 -1.15 6.30
N THR A 368 -0.09 -2.25 5.54
CA THR A 368 -0.12 -3.63 6.08
C THR A 368 0.99 -3.91 7.11
N ALA A 369 2.19 -3.34 6.92
CA ALA A 369 3.35 -3.67 7.75
C ALA A 369 3.17 -3.25 9.22
N ALA A 370 2.85 -1.99 9.47
CA ALA A 370 2.71 -1.41 10.81
C ALA A 370 1.26 -1.10 11.20
N VAL A 371 0.29 -1.31 10.30
CA VAL A 371 -1.11 -0.89 10.41
C VAL A 371 -1.24 0.63 10.45
N ILE A 372 -0.83 1.28 11.54
CA ILE A 372 -0.76 2.72 11.70
C ILE A 372 0.62 3.11 12.24
N THR A 373 1.22 4.13 11.62
CA THR A 373 2.54 4.67 11.98
C THR A 373 2.40 6.15 12.31
N PRO A 374 2.48 6.55 13.60
CA PRO A 374 2.43 7.97 13.97
C PRO A 374 3.69 8.72 13.51
N VAL A 375 3.56 10.02 13.31
CA VAL A 375 4.64 10.92 12.89
C VAL A 375 4.87 11.98 13.96
N GLU A 376 6.13 12.24 14.30
CA GLU A 376 6.51 13.27 15.30
C GLU A 376 6.96 14.59 14.67
N LYS A 377 7.55 14.54 13.47
CA LYS A 377 8.04 15.72 12.77
C LYS A 377 8.23 15.48 11.29
N ILE A 378 8.22 16.57 10.52
CA ILE A 378 8.54 16.59 9.11
C ILE A 378 9.65 17.62 8.86
N GLY A 379 10.81 17.17 8.39
CA GLY A 379 11.83 18.08 7.86
C GLY A 379 11.37 18.66 6.53
N TYR A 380 11.23 19.96 6.43
CA TYR A 380 10.67 20.64 5.25
C TYR A 380 11.33 22.01 5.06
N GLN A 381 11.91 22.22 3.87
CA GLN A 381 12.55 23.50 3.48
C GLN A 381 13.56 24.05 4.51
N GLY A 382 14.32 23.17 5.15
CA GLY A 382 15.40 23.52 6.08
C GLY A 382 14.98 23.66 7.54
N SER A 383 13.71 23.42 7.89
CA SER A 383 13.22 23.42 9.27
C SER A 383 12.34 22.20 9.58
N ASP A 384 12.18 21.88 10.87
CA ASP A 384 11.27 20.83 11.32
C ASP A 384 9.87 21.41 11.58
N VAL A 385 8.85 20.85 10.92
CA VAL A 385 7.44 21.02 11.27
C VAL A 385 7.09 19.96 12.31
N LEU A 386 6.71 20.39 13.52
CA LEU A 386 6.40 19.49 14.62
C LEU A 386 4.98 18.93 14.48
N ILE A 387 4.82 17.62 14.68
CA ILE A 387 3.53 16.96 14.65
C ILE A 387 3.18 16.55 16.09
N PRO A 388 2.04 17.00 16.64
CA PRO A 388 1.63 16.59 17.97
C PRO A 388 1.42 15.08 18.05
N THR A 389 1.89 14.49 19.14
CA THR A 389 1.74 13.06 19.46
C THR A 389 1.17 12.91 20.86
N GLY A 390 0.38 11.88 21.10
CA GLY A 390 -0.16 11.61 22.44
C GLY A 390 0.87 10.94 23.37
N PRO A 391 0.55 10.76 24.66
CA PRO A 391 1.47 10.20 25.66
C PRO A 391 2.05 8.81 25.31
N GLY A 392 1.32 8.02 24.51
CA GLY A 392 1.76 6.71 24.01
C GLY A 392 2.32 6.74 22.58
N GLY A 393 2.66 7.92 22.05
CA GLY A 393 3.14 8.11 20.68
C GLY A 393 2.03 8.15 19.61
N MET A 394 0.83 7.66 19.90
CA MET A 394 -0.35 7.80 19.03
C MET A 394 -1.23 8.95 19.51
N GLY A 395 -1.93 9.60 18.59
CA GLY A 395 -2.88 10.65 18.93
C GLY A 395 -4.33 10.14 19.06
N PRO A 396 -5.29 11.06 19.22
CA PRO A 396 -6.64 10.76 19.66
C PRO A 396 -7.53 10.06 18.62
N ILE A 397 -7.14 10.04 17.34
CA ILE A 397 -7.89 9.33 16.29
C ILE A 397 -7.15 8.06 15.87
N SER A 398 -5.84 8.19 15.59
CA SER A 398 -4.97 7.08 15.20
C SER A 398 -4.93 5.93 16.21
N GLY A 399 -4.85 6.23 17.51
CA GLY A 399 -4.77 5.21 18.58
C GLY A 399 -6.03 4.33 18.69
N PRO A 400 -7.23 4.92 18.87
CA PRO A 400 -8.48 4.16 18.92
C PRO A 400 -8.75 3.33 17.66
N ILE A 401 -8.52 3.92 16.47
CA ILE A 401 -8.70 3.20 15.20
C ILE A 401 -7.71 2.03 15.10
N TRP A 402 -6.45 2.23 15.50
CA TRP A 402 -5.46 1.16 15.50
C TRP A 402 -5.87 0.01 16.42
N LYS A 403 -6.29 0.31 17.65
CA LYS A 403 -6.73 -0.72 18.62
C LYS A 403 -7.92 -1.51 18.06
N HIS A 404 -8.89 -0.82 17.47
CA HIS A 404 -10.06 -1.47 16.88
C HIS A 404 -9.68 -2.33 15.67
N LEU A 405 -8.89 -1.80 14.74
CA LEU A 405 -8.50 -2.50 13.52
C LEU A 405 -7.61 -3.71 13.81
N THR A 406 -6.68 -3.61 14.75
CA THR A 406 -5.88 -4.76 15.19
C THR A 406 -6.70 -5.75 16.01
N GLY A 407 -7.69 -5.29 16.77
CA GLY A 407 -8.68 -6.14 17.41
C GLY A 407 -9.45 -6.99 16.39
N ILE A 408 -9.86 -6.39 15.27
CA ILE A 408 -10.43 -7.12 14.14
C ILE A 408 -9.40 -8.12 13.61
N GLN A 409 -8.21 -7.68 13.18
CA GLN A 409 -7.19 -8.55 12.56
C GLN A 409 -6.83 -9.80 13.38
N ASN A 410 -6.74 -9.66 14.70
CA ASN A 410 -6.42 -10.77 15.62
C ASN A 410 -7.65 -11.58 16.06
N GLY A 411 -8.84 -11.26 15.54
CA GLY A 411 -10.09 -11.96 15.83
C GLY A 411 -10.62 -11.72 17.24
N LEU A 412 -10.17 -10.65 17.92
CA LEU A 412 -10.70 -10.19 19.21
C LEU A 412 -12.02 -9.43 19.02
N ILE A 413 -12.21 -8.82 17.85
CA ILE A 413 -13.45 -8.20 17.40
C ILE A 413 -13.92 -8.97 16.18
N GLU A 414 -15.10 -9.57 16.27
CA GLU A 414 -15.71 -10.27 15.15
C GLU A 414 -16.09 -9.29 14.03
N HIS A 415 -15.71 -9.61 12.79
CA HIS A 415 -15.99 -8.77 11.63
C HIS A 415 -15.88 -9.60 10.35
N GLU A 416 -16.71 -9.27 9.36
CA GLU A 416 -16.71 -9.86 8.01
C GLU A 416 -15.38 -9.68 7.25
N TRP A 417 -14.48 -8.84 7.75
CA TRP A 417 -13.19 -8.55 7.13
C TRP A 417 -12.16 -9.66 7.37
N ASN A 418 -12.44 -10.57 8.31
CA ASN A 418 -11.59 -11.73 8.54
C ASN A 418 -12.11 -12.94 7.78
N VAL A 419 -11.30 -13.42 6.85
CA VAL A 419 -11.56 -14.67 6.13
C VAL A 419 -10.83 -15.79 6.85
N VAL A 420 -11.57 -16.78 7.33
CA VAL A 420 -11.00 -17.97 7.98
C VAL A 420 -10.21 -18.79 6.96
N VAL A 421 -9.01 -19.17 7.37
CA VAL A 421 -8.12 -20.07 6.63
C VAL A 421 -8.52 -21.49 6.87
#